data_AF-A0A0K0DN89-F1
#
_entry.id   AF-A0A0K0DN89-F1
#
_cell.length_a   1.000
_cell.length_b   1.000
_cell.length_c   1.000
_cell.angle_alpha   90.00
_cell.angle_beta   90.00
_cell.angle_gamma   90.00
#
_symmetry.space_group_name_H-M   'P 1'
#
loop_
_entity.id
_entity.type
_entity.pdbx_description
1 polymer ?
#
loop_
_entity_poly.entity_id
_entity_poly.type
_entity_poly.pdbx_seq_one_letter_code
_entity_poly.pdbx_strand_id
1 'polypeptide(L)'
;MLYFLMPYYFTNLQNDIIEWARDHRCHHKWTDTDADPHNTTRGFFFAHMGWLLMRKHPRIKDYGKKLDLSDLFADPVCTFQRKYYKPLVLIFCFLLPTAIPVKFWNESVFVAFYTAGLLRYCLLLHATWLINSAAHRFGFKPYDKAITSVESVWTTVSAIGEGGHNFHHTFPQDYRTSEYSLNLNWTRLFIDTCAALGLIYDRKSFSDAVIQRQCEKHGDPALRGKAFL
;
A
#
# COMPACT_ATOMS: atom_id res chain seq x y z
N MET A 1 14.28 2.56 -11.75
CA MET A 1 13.38 2.93 -10.64
C MET A 1 13.56 2.06 -9.39
N LEU A 2 13.42 0.73 -9.45
CA LEU A 2 13.44 -0.11 -8.22
C LEU A 2 14.72 0.04 -7.38
N TYR A 3 15.89 0.20 -8.01
CA TYR A 3 17.14 0.52 -7.31
C TYR A 3 17.07 1.81 -6.48
N PHE A 4 16.34 2.82 -6.95
CA PHE A 4 16.15 4.09 -6.25
C PHE A 4 15.12 3.97 -5.11
N LEU A 5 14.06 3.17 -5.30
CA LEU A 5 13.01 2.98 -4.29
C LEU A 5 13.41 2.03 -3.17
N MET A 6 14.30 1.08 -3.44
CA MET A 6 14.65 0.01 -2.52
C MET A 6 15.20 0.50 -1.16
N PRO A 7 16.07 1.52 -1.07
CA PRO A 7 16.48 2.10 0.21
C PRO A 7 15.31 2.64 1.04
N TYR A 8 14.34 3.31 0.40
CA TYR A 8 13.15 3.81 1.07
C TYR A 8 12.28 2.67 1.60
N TYR A 9 12.19 1.56 0.87
CA TYR A 9 11.42 0.40 1.28
C TYR A 9 11.95 -0.23 2.60
N PHE A 10 13.26 -0.18 2.84
CA PHE A 10 13.82 -0.63 4.12
C PHE A 10 13.41 0.24 5.32
N THR A 11 12.98 1.49 5.10
CA THR A 11 12.53 2.39 6.17
C THR A 11 11.14 2.05 6.72
N ASN A 12 10.43 1.11 6.06
CA ASN A 12 9.02 0.83 6.32
C ASN A 12 8.79 -0.43 7.15
N LEU A 13 9.74 -1.38 7.17
CA LEU A 13 9.66 -2.66 7.92
C LEU A 13 8.33 -3.44 7.75
N GLN A 14 7.81 -3.53 6.52
CA GLN A 14 6.55 -4.24 6.21
C GLN A 14 6.74 -5.60 5.52
N ASN A 15 7.82 -6.31 5.85
CA ASN A 15 8.35 -7.52 5.18
C ASN A 15 9.11 -7.22 3.89
N ASP A 16 9.76 -8.25 3.32
CA ASP A 16 10.43 -8.12 2.02
C ASP A 16 9.43 -7.94 0.87
N ILE A 17 9.86 -7.30 -0.22
CA ILE A 17 8.99 -6.95 -1.36
C ILE A 17 8.25 -8.18 -1.89
N ILE A 18 8.92 -9.34 -1.94
CA ILE A 18 8.34 -10.58 -2.47
C ILE A 18 7.24 -11.09 -1.54
N GLU A 19 7.46 -11.09 -0.23
CA GLU A 19 6.43 -11.46 0.74
C GLU A 19 5.24 -10.47 0.72
N TRP A 20 5.51 -9.17 0.75
CA TRP A 20 4.47 -8.15 0.73
C TRP A 20 3.61 -8.26 -0.54
N ALA A 21 4.24 -8.37 -1.71
CA ALA A 21 3.54 -8.49 -2.98
C ALA A 21 2.77 -9.81 -3.10
N ARG A 22 3.28 -10.93 -2.57
CA ARG A 22 2.53 -12.19 -2.51
C ARG A 22 1.25 -12.02 -1.70
N ASP A 23 1.36 -11.46 -0.50
CA ASP A 23 0.22 -11.27 0.40
C ASP A 23 -0.79 -10.28 -0.20
N HIS A 24 -0.32 -9.21 -0.83
CA HIS A 24 -1.18 -8.24 -1.52
C HIS A 24 -1.86 -8.84 -2.76
N ARG A 25 -1.17 -9.68 -3.56
CA ARG A 25 -1.81 -10.46 -4.64
C ARG A 25 -2.90 -11.40 -4.11
N CYS A 26 -2.67 -12.03 -2.94
CA CYS A 26 -3.71 -12.85 -2.30
C CYS A 26 -4.92 -11.99 -1.90
N HIS A 27 -4.66 -10.83 -1.28
CA HIS A 27 -5.68 -9.88 -0.87
C HIS A 27 -6.55 -9.44 -2.04
N HIS A 28 -5.98 -9.08 -3.19
CA HIS A 28 -6.78 -8.71 -4.37
C HIS A 28 -7.56 -9.88 -4.98
N LYS A 29 -6.94 -11.08 -5.05
CA LYS A 29 -7.54 -12.22 -5.75
C LYS A 29 -8.63 -12.92 -4.95
N TRP A 30 -8.53 -12.87 -3.61
CA TRP A 30 -9.42 -13.58 -2.70
C TRP A 30 -9.89 -12.69 -1.55
N THR A 31 -10.12 -11.40 -1.82
CA THR A 31 -10.58 -10.38 -0.86
C THR A 31 -11.74 -10.91 -0.03
N ASP A 32 -11.73 -10.61 1.28
CA ASP A 32 -12.80 -10.95 2.22
C ASP A 32 -13.08 -12.45 2.39
N THR A 33 -12.12 -13.30 2.03
CA THR A 33 -12.13 -14.73 2.31
C THR A 33 -11.04 -15.12 3.29
N ASP A 34 -11.05 -16.37 3.75
CA ASP A 34 -9.98 -16.96 4.55
C ASP A 34 -8.60 -17.05 3.86
N ALA A 35 -8.53 -16.75 2.55
CA ALA A 35 -7.29 -16.64 1.80
C ALA A 35 -6.77 -15.18 1.72
N ASP A 36 -7.51 -14.21 2.26
CA ASP A 36 -7.09 -12.82 2.41
C ASP A 36 -6.29 -12.64 3.73
N PRO A 37 -5.03 -12.19 3.68
CA PRO A 37 -4.20 -11.98 4.87
C PRO A 37 -4.82 -11.08 5.94
N HIS A 38 -5.59 -10.07 5.51
CA HIS A 38 -6.21 -9.07 6.38
C HIS A 38 -7.72 -9.01 6.18
N ASN A 39 -8.34 -10.18 5.95
CA ASN A 39 -9.78 -10.40 5.75
C ASN A 39 -10.66 -9.47 6.60
N THR A 40 -11.36 -8.56 5.95
CA THR A 40 -12.10 -7.48 6.63
C THR A 40 -13.38 -7.95 7.30
N THR A 41 -13.90 -9.11 6.89
CA THR A 41 -15.08 -9.76 7.52
C THR A 41 -14.81 -10.20 8.96
N ARG A 42 -13.53 -10.35 9.34
CA ARG A 42 -13.11 -10.65 10.72
C ARG A 42 -13.09 -9.43 11.64
N GLY A 43 -13.52 -8.28 11.13
CA GLY A 43 -13.69 -7.05 11.89
C GLY A 43 -12.53 -6.07 11.75
N PHE A 44 -12.80 -4.82 12.11
CA PHE A 44 -11.89 -3.69 11.91
C PHE A 44 -10.52 -3.90 12.57
N PHE A 45 -10.49 -4.35 13.84
CA PHE A 45 -9.24 -4.57 14.55
C PHE A 45 -8.38 -5.64 13.88
N PHE A 46 -9.01 -6.73 13.42
CA PHE A 46 -8.29 -7.80 12.72
C PHE A 46 -7.63 -7.28 11.45
N ALA A 47 -8.39 -6.59 10.58
CA ALA A 47 -7.89 -6.03 9.33
C ALA A 47 -6.82 -4.93 9.55
N HIS A 48 -6.95 -4.16 10.63
CA HIS A 48 -5.99 -3.11 10.96
C HIS A 48 -4.65 -3.68 11.42
N MET A 49 -4.64 -4.45 12.52
CA MET A 49 -3.38 -4.96 13.08
C MET A 49 -3.47 -6.36 13.69
N GLY A 50 -4.67 -6.86 13.98
CA GLY A 50 -4.86 -8.17 14.62
C GLY A 50 -4.31 -9.32 13.79
N TRP A 51 -4.33 -9.21 12.46
CA TRP A 51 -3.74 -10.21 11.55
C TRP A 51 -2.24 -10.44 11.76
N LEU A 52 -1.50 -9.43 12.23
CA LEU A 52 -0.07 -9.53 12.55
C LEU A 52 0.20 -10.21 13.90
N LEU A 53 -0.80 -10.26 14.78
CA LEU A 53 -0.69 -10.79 16.14
C LEU A 53 -1.08 -12.27 16.22
N MET A 54 -1.39 -12.89 15.08
CA MET A 54 -1.89 -14.24 14.99
C MET A 54 -1.16 -15.03 13.90
N ARG A 55 -1.25 -16.36 13.97
CA ARG A 55 -0.83 -17.19 12.83
C ARG A 55 -1.77 -16.94 11.66
N LYS A 56 -1.21 -16.77 10.46
CA LYS A 56 -1.96 -16.71 9.20
C LYS A 56 -2.84 -17.95 9.05
N HIS A 57 -4.06 -17.76 8.57
CA HIS A 57 -4.96 -18.87 8.26
C HIS A 57 -4.34 -19.80 7.20
N PRO A 58 -4.47 -21.15 7.30
CA PRO A 58 -3.83 -22.08 6.36
C PRO A 58 -4.14 -21.81 4.88
N ARG A 59 -5.36 -21.34 4.57
CA ARG A 59 -5.76 -21.03 3.18
C ARG A 59 -4.92 -19.94 2.53
N ILE A 60 -4.36 -18.99 3.28
CA ILE A 60 -3.44 -17.98 2.74
C ILE A 60 -2.20 -18.68 2.15
N LYS A 61 -1.67 -19.70 2.82
CA LYS A 61 -0.52 -20.48 2.33
C LYS A 61 -0.91 -21.32 1.11
N ASP A 62 -2.05 -22.00 1.16
CA ASP A 62 -2.48 -22.90 0.09
C ASP A 62 -2.84 -22.17 -1.20
N TYR A 63 -3.48 -21.01 -1.07
CA TYR A 63 -3.86 -20.18 -2.21
C TYR A 63 -2.70 -19.32 -2.69
N GLY A 64 -1.84 -18.83 -1.79
CA GLY A 64 -0.62 -18.12 -2.17
C GLY A 64 0.33 -18.92 -3.06
N LYS A 65 0.36 -20.26 -2.93
CA LYS A 65 1.10 -21.16 -3.84
C LYS A 65 0.55 -21.17 -5.27
N LYS A 66 -0.69 -20.75 -5.49
CA LYS A 66 -1.34 -20.68 -6.81
C LYS A 66 -1.04 -19.37 -7.54
N LEU A 67 -0.35 -18.44 -6.90
CA LEU A 67 0.09 -17.20 -7.52
C LEU A 67 1.40 -17.43 -8.25
N ASP A 68 1.49 -16.88 -9.46
CA ASP A 68 2.79 -16.70 -10.09
C ASP A 68 3.52 -15.57 -9.38
N LEU A 69 4.79 -15.80 -9.04
CA LEU A 69 5.73 -14.84 -8.44
C LEU A 69 7.06 -14.82 -9.21
N SER A 70 7.12 -15.49 -10.36
CA SER A 70 8.35 -15.64 -11.15
C SER A 70 8.92 -14.29 -11.56
N ASP A 71 8.05 -13.32 -11.83
CA ASP A 71 8.41 -11.92 -12.11
C ASP A 71 9.20 -11.27 -10.95
N LEU A 72 8.79 -11.51 -9.70
CA LEU A 72 9.45 -10.95 -8.52
C LEU A 72 10.76 -11.66 -8.19
N PHE A 73 10.84 -12.97 -8.43
CA PHE A 73 12.08 -13.74 -8.21
C PHE A 73 13.09 -13.56 -9.34
N ALA A 74 12.67 -13.20 -10.54
CA ALA A 74 13.54 -12.86 -11.64
C ALA A 74 14.17 -11.46 -11.47
N ASP A 75 13.57 -10.58 -10.68
CA ASP A 75 14.08 -9.23 -10.44
C ASP A 75 15.25 -9.25 -9.41
N PRO A 76 16.47 -8.82 -9.81
CA PRO A 76 17.63 -8.81 -8.94
C PRO A 76 17.51 -7.84 -7.76
N VAL A 77 16.72 -6.75 -7.88
CA VAL A 77 16.47 -5.82 -6.78
C VAL A 77 15.59 -6.47 -5.72
N CYS A 78 14.53 -7.18 -6.13
CA CYS A 78 13.63 -7.87 -5.21
C CYS A 78 14.37 -8.99 -4.44
N THR A 79 15.16 -9.80 -5.14
CA THR A 79 15.93 -10.88 -4.52
C THR A 79 17.08 -10.37 -3.65
N PHE A 80 17.75 -9.28 -4.03
CA PHE A 80 18.72 -8.58 -3.17
C PHE A 80 18.06 -8.07 -1.89
N GLN A 81 16.94 -7.35 -2.02
CA GLN A 81 16.19 -6.77 -0.91
C GLN A 81 15.79 -7.86 0.10
N ARG A 82 15.30 -9.00 -0.38
CA ARG A 82 14.96 -10.16 0.46
C ARG A 82 16.19 -10.77 1.14
N LYS A 83 17.29 -10.95 0.41
CA LYS A 83 18.53 -11.54 0.95
C LYS A 83 19.12 -10.72 2.10
N TYR A 84 19.08 -9.40 1.99
CA TYR A 84 19.68 -8.48 2.96
C TYR A 84 18.66 -7.75 3.84
N TYR A 85 17.40 -8.21 3.85
CA TYR A 85 16.28 -7.53 4.51
C TYR A 85 16.57 -7.20 5.98
N LYS A 86 16.94 -8.20 6.78
CA LYS A 86 17.13 -8.04 8.23
C LYS A 86 18.17 -6.97 8.61
N PRO A 87 19.44 -7.05 8.14
CA PRO A 87 20.43 -6.03 8.50
C PRO A 87 20.08 -4.64 7.94
N LEU A 88 19.57 -4.56 6.70
CA LEU A 88 19.29 -3.27 6.08
C LEU A 88 18.08 -2.58 6.71
N VAL A 89 17.04 -3.30 7.12
CA VAL A 89 15.92 -2.68 7.85
C VAL A 89 16.36 -2.13 9.20
N LEU A 90 17.23 -2.82 9.95
CA LEU A 90 17.76 -2.26 11.20
C LEU A 90 18.49 -0.94 10.97
N ILE A 91 19.31 -0.87 9.91
CA ILE A 91 20.05 0.33 9.55
C ILE A 91 19.09 1.44 9.10
N PHE A 92 18.24 1.20 8.11
CA PHE A 92 17.43 2.25 7.47
C PHE A 92 16.18 2.63 8.26
N CYS A 93 15.57 1.72 9.02
CA CYS A 93 14.35 2.00 9.78
C CYS A 93 14.64 2.60 11.17
N PHE A 94 15.78 2.25 11.79
CA PHE A 94 16.08 2.63 13.19
C PHE A 94 17.40 3.36 13.35
N LEU A 95 18.54 2.78 12.95
CA LEU A 95 19.84 3.36 13.25
C LEU A 95 20.07 4.69 12.52
N LEU A 96 19.82 4.74 11.22
CA LEU A 96 20.03 5.92 10.40
C LEU A 96 19.06 7.06 10.77
N PRO A 97 17.73 6.82 10.93
CA PRO A 97 16.81 7.86 11.41
C PRO A 97 17.13 8.37 12.81
N THR A 98 17.79 7.58 13.66
CA THR A 98 18.26 8.02 14.98
C THR A 98 19.57 8.82 14.88
N ALA A 99 20.52 8.36 14.07
CA ALA A 99 21.85 8.96 13.97
C ALA A 99 21.83 10.35 13.29
N ILE A 100 20.95 10.56 12.31
CA ILE A 100 20.82 11.85 11.62
C ILE A 100 20.53 12.97 12.63
N PRO A 101 19.51 12.86 13.49
CA PRO A 101 19.26 13.85 14.51
C PRO A 101 20.40 14.15 15.46
N VAL A 102 21.02 13.09 15.97
CA VAL A 102 22.13 13.19 16.91
C VAL A 102 23.29 13.93 16.27
N LYS A 103 23.56 13.67 14.98
CA LYS A 103 24.70 14.24 14.27
C LYS A 103 24.46 15.68 13.79
N PHE A 104 23.28 15.99 13.25
CA PHE A 104 23.06 17.23 12.50
C PHE A 104 22.37 18.34 13.29
N TRP A 105 21.65 18.02 14.36
CA TRP A 105 21.00 19.01 15.21
C TRP A 105 21.21 18.76 16.71
N ASN A 106 22.24 17.96 17.06
CA ASN A 106 22.71 17.70 18.42
C ASN A 106 21.58 17.20 19.37
N GLU A 107 20.64 16.44 18.84
CA GLU A 107 19.57 15.82 19.62
C GLU A 107 20.12 14.68 20.48
N SER A 108 19.49 14.43 21.62
CA SER A 108 19.82 13.28 22.45
C SER A 108 19.50 11.97 21.72
N VAL A 109 20.35 10.95 21.91
CA VAL A 109 20.14 9.62 21.32
C VAL A 109 18.77 9.04 21.71
N PHE A 110 18.36 9.26 22.96
CA PHE A 110 17.07 8.80 23.48
C PHE A 110 15.89 9.45 22.75
N VAL A 111 15.84 10.78 22.67
CA VAL A 111 14.75 11.49 21.98
C VAL A 111 14.73 11.14 20.49
N ALA A 112 15.90 11.09 19.83
CA ALA A 112 16.00 10.74 18.42
C ALA A 112 15.47 9.33 18.13
N PHE A 113 15.81 8.34 18.97
CA PHE A 113 15.36 6.96 18.78
C PHE A 113 13.85 6.82 18.97
N TYR A 114 13.27 7.45 20.01
CA TYR A 114 11.84 7.38 20.27
C TYR A 114 11.01 8.14 19.24
N THR A 115 11.50 9.27 18.73
CA THR A 115 10.76 10.10 17.76
C THR A 115 11.00 9.65 16.31
N ALA A 116 12.22 9.81 15.80
CA ALA A 116 12.57 9.53 14.41
C ALA A 116 12.66 8.02 14.09
N GLY A 117 12.94 7.19 15.09
CA GLY A 117 12.89 5.72 14.98
C GLY A 117 11.47 5.18 15.20
N LEU A 118 11.04 5.11 16.47
CA LEU A 118 9.85 4.37 16.89
C LEU A 118 8.53 5.07 16.55
N LEU A 119 8.34 6.34 16.92
CA LEU A 119 7.07 7.06 16.68
C LEU A 119 6.81 7.21 15.18
N ARG A 120 7.82 7.62 14.40
CA ARG A 120 7.74 7.65 12.93
C ARG A 120 7.29 6.31 12.36
N TYR A 121 7.92 5.22 12.78
CA TYR A 121 7.58 3.87 12.32
C TYR A 121 6.16 3.46 12.71
N CYS A 122 5.75 3.73 13.95
CA CYS A 122 4.40 3.46 14.43
C CYS A 122 3.34 4.18 13.60
N LEU A 123 3.52 5.49 13.35
CA LEU A 123 2.61 6.29 12.53
C LEU A 123 2.52 5.76 11.09
N LEU A 124 3.66 5.36 10.50
CA LEU A 124 3.72 4.76 9.17
C LEU A 124 2.93 3.44 9.09
N LEU A 125 3.07 2.59 10.09
CA LEU A 125 2.32 1.33 10.18
C LEU A 125 0.82 1.61 10.23
N HIS A 126 0.36 2.47 11.14
CA HIS A 126 -1.06 2.80 11.27
C HIS A 126 -1.63 3.45 10.01
N ALA A 127 -0.87 4.33 9.36
CA ALA A 127 -1.25 4.90 8.07
C ALA A 127 -1.48 3.83 7.00
N THR A 128 -0.60 2.82 6.92
CA THR A 128 -0.74 1.72 5.97
C THR A 128 -1.90 0.79 6.36
N TRP A 129 -2.02 0.46 7.64
CA TRP A 129 -3.07 -0.41 8.16
C TRP A 129 -4.48 0.18 8.04
N LEU A 130 -4.61 1.50 7.95
CA LEU A 130 -5.88 2.16 7.64
C LEU A 130 -6.38 1.81 6.22
N ILE A 131 -5.49 1.48 5.28
CA ILE A 131 -5.92 0.99 3.96
C ILE A 131 -6.59 -0.37 4.07
N ASN A 132 -6.04 -1.27 4.87
CA ASN A 132 -6.64 -2.60 5.08
C ASN A 132 -7.96 -2.52 5.87
N SER A 133 -8.13 -1.54 6.77
CA SER A 133 -9.29 -1.46 7.66
C SER A 133 -10.29 -0.37 7.27
N ALA A 134 -9.91 0.90 7.36
CA ALA A 134 -10.81 2.02 7.11
C ALA A 134 -11.22 2.11 5.64
N ALA A 135 -10.30 1.83 4.70
CA ALA A 135 -10.59 1.84 3.28
C ALA A 135 -11.42 0.64 2.80
N HIS A 136 -11.87 -0.24 3.70
CA HIS A 136 -12.88 -1.28 3.43
C HIS A 136 -14.20 -1.05 4.18
N ARG A 137 -14.35 0.09 4.88
CA ARG A 137 -15.51 0.31 5.76
C ARG A 137 -16.10 1.71 5.72
N PHE A 138 -15.27 2.76 5.64
CA PHE A 138 -15.70 4.14 5.85
C PHE A 138 -15.43 4.99 4.61
N GLY A 139 -16.42 5.07 3.71
CA GLY A 139 -16.28 5.81 2.45
C GLY A 139 -17.37 5.47 1.42
N PHE A 140 -17.08 5.78 0.16
CA PHE A 140 -18.01 5.65 -0.97
C PHE A 140 -17.61 4.55 -1.95
N LYS A 141 -18.57 4.03 -2.72
CA LYS A 141 -18.33 2.97 -3.72
C LYS A 141 -18.81 3.37 -5.12
N PRO A 142 -18.10 4.30 -5.79
CA PRO A 142 -18.52 4.80 -7.10
C PRO A 142 -18.27 3.81 -8.25
N TYR A 143 -17.35 2.85 -8.13
CA TYR A 143 -16.97 1.95 -9.23
C TYR A 143 -17.56 0.55 -9.12
N ASP A 144 -17.60 -0.01 -7.91
CA ASP A 144 -18.20 -1.32 -7.66
C ASP A 144 -18.79 -1.38 -6.24
N LYS A 145 -20.11 -1.57 -6.14
CA LYS A 145 -20.84 -1.66 -4.88
C LYS A 145 -20.74 -3.04 -4.22
N ALA A 146 -20.40 -4.08 -4.97
CA ALA A 146 -20.37 -5.47 -4.51
C ALA A 146 -19.12 -5.78 -3.66
N ILE A 147 -18.02 -5.06 -3.86
CA ILE A 147 -16.78 -5.19 -3.09
C ILE A 147 -16.79 -4.33 -1.83
N THR A 148 -16.00 -4.68 -0.81
CA THR A 148 -15.96 -3.93 0.47
C THR A 148 -15.15 -2.63 0.40
N SER A 149 -14.13 -2.57 -0.46
CA SER A 149 -13.25 -1.40 -0.61
C SER A 149 -14.03 -0.13 -0.96
N VAL A 150 -13.62 0.99 -0.38
CA VAL A 150 -14.27 2.31 -0.47
C VAL A 150 -13.27 3.41 -0.84
N GLU A 151 -13.76 4.46 -1.48
CA GLU A 151 -13.05 5.73 -1.63
C GLU A 151 -13.12 6.53 -0.33
N SER A 152 -11.98 7.06 0.13
CA SER A 152 -11.94 7.97 1.26
C SER A 152 -10.79 8.97 1.15
N VAL A 153 -11.11 10.25 1.36
CA VAL A 153 -10.09 11.31 1.38
C VAL A 153 -9.17 11.19 2.60
N TRP A 154 -9.68 10.71 3.73
CA TRP A 154 -8.89 10.56 4.95
C TRP A 154 -7.79 9.51 4.77
N THR A 155 -8.12 8.40 4.11
CA THR A 155 -7.13 7.38 3.75
C THR A 155 -6.19 7.85 2.65
N THR A 156 -6.67 8.72 1.74
CA THR A 156 -5.81 9.36 0.74
C THR A 156 -4.74 10.22 1.41
N VAL A 157 -5.12 11.05 2.40
CA VAL A 157 -4.19 11.90 3.15
C VAL A 157 -3.24 11.06 4.00
N SER A 158 -3.76 10.07 4.74
CA SER A 158 -2.91 9.27 5.64
C SER A 158 -1.93 8.37 4.89
N ALA A 159 -2.32 7.82 3.73
CA ALA A 159 -1.52 6.90 2.94
C ALA A 159 -1.01 7.50 1.62
N ILE A 160 -0.89 8.83 1.54
CA ILE A 160 -0.13 9.53 0.48
C ILE A 160 -0.68 9.28 -0.95
N GLY A 161 -1.99 9.01 -1.08
CA GLY A 161 -2.67 8.80 -2.37
C GLY A 161 -3.49 7.54 -2.46
N GLU A 162 -3.28 6.58 -1.57
CA GLU A 162 -3.87 5.23 -1.64
C GLU A 162 -5.32 5.14 -1.14
N GLY A 163 -6.02 6.27 -0.99
CA GLY A 163 -7.40 6.26 -0.51
C GLY A 163 -8.45 5.99 -1.58
N GLY A 164 -8.04 5.87 -2.84
CA GLY A 164 -8.90 5.46 -3.95
C GLY A 164 -9.16 3.95 -3.98
N HIS A 165 -9.51 3.36 -2.84
CA HIS A 165 -9.42 1.91 -2.66
C HIS A 165 -10.52 1.15 -3.41
N ASN A 166 -11.70 1.74 -3.61
CA ASN A 166 -12.74 1.16 -4.48
C ASN A 166 -12.27 1.14 -5.94
N PHE A 167 -11.63 2.21 -6.41
CA PHE A 167 -11.02 2.27 -7.73
C PHE A 167 -9.92 1.22 -7.86
N HIS A 168 -9.00 1.17 -6.89
CA HIS A 168 -7.85 0.28 -6.89
C HIS A 168 -8.24 -1.19 -6.93
N HIS A 169 -9.22 -1.64 -6.14
CA HIS A 169 -9.72 -3.01 -6.21
C HIS A 169 -10.46 -3.32 -7.52
N THR A 170 -11.11 -2.31 -8.12
CA THR A 170 -11.81 -2.47 -9.40
C THR A 170 -10.85 -2.51 -10.59
N PHE A 171 -9.77 -1.71 -10.53
CA PHE A 171 -8.79 -1.50 -11.60
C PHE A 171 -7.36 -1.68 -11.07
N PRO A 172 -6.97 -2.87 -10.58
CA PRO A 172 -5.70 -3.08 -9.87
C PRO A 172 -4.45 -2.93 -10.75
N GLN A 173 -4.62 -2.82 -12.07
CA GLN A 173 -3.53 -2.61 -13.04
C GLN A 173 -3.28 -1.12 -13.34
N ASP A 174 -4.14 -0.23 -12.86
CA ASP A 174 -3.98 1.21 -13.07
C ASP A 174 -2.91 1.77 -12.14
N TYR A 175 -1.86 2.38 -12.72
CA TYR A 175 -0.75 2.92 -11.94
C TYR A 175 -1.16 4.06 -11.00
N ARG A 176 -2.30 4.72 -11.25
CA ARG A 176 -2.77 5.88 -10.49
C ARG A 176 -3.36 5.51 -9.14
N THR A 177 -3.72 4.23 -8.93
CA THR A 177 -4.42 3.70 -7.73
C THR A 177 -5.73 4.41 -7.37
N SER A 178 -6.18 5.35 -8.18
CA SER A 178 -7.29 6.25 -7.91
C SER A 178 -7.61 7.08 -9.16
N GLU A 179 -8.88 7.46 -9.32
CA GLU A 179 -9.26 8.38 -10.40
C GLU A 179 -9.11 9.86 -9.98
N TYR A 180 -9.52 10.18 -8.73
CA TYR A 180 -9.82 11.56 -8.32
C TYR A 180 -8.85 12.20 -7.33
N SER A 181 -7.92 11.45 -6.75
CA SER A 181 -7.03 12.02 -5.74
C SER A 181 -5.89 12.86 -6.33
N LEU A 182 -6.03 13.39 -7.55
CA LEU A 182 -5.01 14.20 -8.24
C LEU A 182 -4.36 15.30 -7.37
N ASN A 183 -5.11 15.93 -6.45
CA ASN A 183 -4.56 16.95 -5.56
C ASN A 183 -3.80 16.39 -4.33
N LEU A 184 -4.01 15.11 -3.99
CA LEU A 184 -3.50 14.48 -2.76
C LEU A 184 -2.76 13.15 -3.00
N ASN A 185 -2.63 12.73 -4.26
CA ASN A 185 -1.92 11.53 -4.67
C ASN A 185 -0.47 11.84 -5.01
N TRP A 186 0.31 12.00 -3.95
CA TRP A 186 1.73 12.28 -4.08
C TRP A 186 2.49 11.09 -4.68
N THR A 187 2.01 9.86 -4.50
CA THR A 187 2.57 8.67 -5.16
C THR A 187 2.48 8.79 -6.69
N ARG A 188 1.30 9.14 -7.22
CA ARG A 188 1.12 9.40 -8.65
C ARG A 188 2.00 10.55 -9.12
N LEU A 189 2.03 11.68 -8.39
CA LEU A 189 2.86 12.83 -8.76
C LEU A 189 4.35 12.45 -8.85
N PHE A 190 4.83 11.66 -7.89
CA PHE A 190 6.20 11.13 -7.91
C PHE A 190 6.46 10.26 -9.15
N ILE A 191 5.55 9.32 -9.46
CA ILE A 191 5.67 8.44 -10.64
C ILE A 191 5.65 9.27 -11.94
N ASP A 192 4.74 10.25 -12.04
CA ASP A 192 4.61 11.12 -13.22
C ASP A 192 5.85 12.00 -13.41
N THR A 193 6.43 12.49 -12.31
CA THR A 193 7.70 13.24 -12.34
C THR A 193 8.85 12.34 -12.80
N CYS A 194 8.96 11.14 -12.26
CA CYS A 194 9.97 10.17 -12.71
C CYS A 194 9.79 9.79 -14.18
N ALA A 195 8.55 9.69 -14.68
CA ALA A 195 8.29 9.45 -16.09
C ALA A 195 8.68 10.65 -16.97
N ALA A 196 8.41 11.87 -16.52
CA ALA A 196 8.86 13.08 -17.22
C ALA A 196 10.39 13.19 -17.31
N LEU A 197 11.10 12.66 -16.30
CA LEU A 197 12.57 12.55 -16.29
C LEU A 197 13.10 11.32 -17.06
N GLY A 198 12.25 10.51 -17.67
CA GLY A 198 12.64 9.30 -18.41
C GLY A 198 13.06 8.10 -17.55
N LEU A 199 12.80 8.13 -16.24
CA LEU A 199 13.15 7.06 -15.29
C LEU A 199 12.12 5.93 -15.24
N ILE A 200 10.91 6.18 -15.74
CA ILE A 200 9.77 5.27 -15.80
C ILE A 200 9.09 5.41 -17.16
N TYR A 201 8.60 4.29 -17.70
CA TYR A 201 7.78 4.21 -18.91
C TYR A 201 6.68 3.17 -18.71
N ASP A 202 5.82 2.96 -19.71
CA ASP A 202 4.71 1.98 -19.68
C ASP A 202 3.76 2.12 -18.48
N ARG A 203 3.42 3.37 -18.13
CA ARG A 203 2.38 3.66 -17.12
C ARG A 203 1.03 3.22 -17.67
N LYS A 204 0.44 2.18 -17.07
CA LYS A 204 -0.86 1.62 -17.47
C LYS A 204 -2.00 2.36 -16.81
N SER A 205 -2.95 2.85 -17.60
CA SER A 205 -4.16 3.51 -17.11
C SER A 205 -5.38 3.08 -17.91
N PHE A 206 -6.53 2.93 -17.26
CA PHE A 206 -7.79 2.69 -17.94
C PHE A 206 -8.35 3.98 -18.54
N SER A 207 -8.92 3.86 -19.76
CA SER A 207 -9.58 4.98 -20.43
C SER A 207 -10.85 5.41 -19.68
N ASP A 208 -11.19 6.69 -19.74
CA ASP A 208 -12.40 7.25 -19.12
C ASP A 208 -13.68 6.50 -19.52
N ALA A 209 -13.80 6.11 -20.80
CA ALA A 209 -14.95 5.35 -21.29
C ALA A 209 -15.12 3.97 -20.59
N VAL A 210 -14.01 3.29 -20.26
CA VAL A 210 -14.06 2.02 -19.53
C VAL A 210 -14.47 2.25 -18.08
N ILE A 211 -13.92 3.30 -17.44
CA ILE A 211 -14.23 3.65 -16.05
C ILE A 211 -15.71 4.07 -15.92
N GLN A 212 -16.19 4.95 -16.80
CA GLN A 212 -17.59 5.38 -16.84
C GLN A 212 -18.54 4.18 -16.99
N ARG A 213 -18.24 3.27 -17.92
CA ARG A 213 -19.06 2.08 -18.15
C ARG A 213 -19.11 1.16 -16.92
N GLN A 214 -18.00 1.04 -16.18
CA GLN A 214 -17.96 0.27 -14.94
C GLN A 214 -18.82 0.94 -13.85
N CYS A 215 -18.69 2.26 -13.66
CA CYS A 215 -19.52 3.02 -12.73
C CYS A 215 -21.02 2.87 -13.03
N GLU A 216 -21.43 2.97 -14.29
CA GLU A 216 -22.83 2.85 -14.71
C GLU A 216 -23.40 1.45 -14.47
N LYS A 217 -22.60 0.41 -14.66
CA LYS A 217 -23.06 -0.98 -14.57
C LYS A 217 -23.02 -1.56 -13.16
N HIS A 218 -21.97 -1.24 -12.39
CA HIS A 218 -21.66 -1.92 -11.13
C HIS A 218 -21.52 -0.97 -9.94
N GLY A 219 -21.35 0.33 -10.20
CA GLY A 219 -21.03 1.33 -9.19
C GLY A 219 -22.17 2.30 -8.87
N ASP A 220 -21.77 3.54 -8.59
CA ASP A 220 -22.67 4.67 -8.39
C ASP A 220 -22.17 5.89 -9.18
N PRO A 221 -22.73 6.17 -10.36
CA PRO A 221 -22.35 7.36 -11.14
C PRO A 221 -22.57 8.67 -10.38
N ALA A 222 -23.50 8.74 -9.41
CA ALA A 222 -23.75 9.94 -8.62
C ALA A 222 -22.68 10.18 -7.52
N LEU A 223 -21.85 9.17 -7.23
CA LEU A 223 -20.70 9.27 -6.32
C LEU A 223 -19.38 9.44 -7.09
N ARG A 224 -19.37 9.15 -8.40
CA ARG A 224 -18.20 9.39 -9.27
C ARG A 224 -17.84 10.88 -9.23
N GLY A 225 -16.56 11.19 -9.00
CA GLY A 225 -16.06 12.56 -8.85
C GLY A 225 -16.26 13.19 -7.47
N LYS A 226 -16.97 12.54 -6.54
CA LYS A 226 -17.07 13.01 -5.16
C LYS A 226 -15.92 12.46 -4.33
N ALA A 227 -15.01 13.36 -3.93
CA ALA A 227 -13.94 13.05 -2.98
C ALA A 227 -14.34 13.35 -1.52
N PHE A 228 -15.37 14.19 -1.33
CA PHE A 228 -15.87 14.63 -0.03
C PHE A 228 -17.41 14.60 -0.06
N LEU A 229 -18.03 14.12 1.02
CA LEU A 229 -19.31 14.64 1.49
C LEU A 229 -19.04 15.41 2.78
#